data_AF-A0A9D6HYT2-F1
#
_entry.id   AF-A0A9D6HYT2-F1
#
_cell.length_a   1.000
_cell.length_b   1.000
_cell.length_c   1.000
_cell.angle_alpha   90.00
_cell.angle_beta   90.00
_cell.angle_gamma   90.00
#
_symmetry.space_group_name_H-M   'P 1'
#
loop_
_entity.id
_entity.type
_entity.pdbx_description
1 polymer ?
#
loop_
_entity_poly.entity_id
_entity_poly.type
_entity_poly.pdbx_seq_one_letter_code
_entity_poly.pdbx_strand_id
1 'polypeptide(L)'
;RLWRHSIYCAKLCQVLGEALGRLVGEAFTVGLLHDVGKILLCHYNHKAFALALHNYTYEKGKIAHWESEDRVLGINHALVGFFAGENWKLPPLVREAISNHHSPLLGESPRDDGQSLTQMVHLSDLLCNIMGYSSVPIFQDPEATAPLRRVDERLYSFLSLSREDMEAALDNFQRRKGEAEAFFPLMEGG
;
A
#
# COMPACT_ATOMS: atom_id res chain seq x y z
N ARG A 1 -7.20 9.34 -8.13
CA ARG A 1 -7.03 7.87 -8.11
C ARG A 1 -6.12 7.44 -6.97
N LEU A 2 -4.90 7.98 -6.89
CA LEU A 2 -3.96 7.74 -5.78
C LEU A 2 -4.60 7.88 -4.39
N TRP A 3 -5.22 9.02 -4.09
CA TRP A 3 -5.89 9.23 -2.79
C TRP A 3 -7.00 8.20 -2.47
N ARG A 4 -7.74 7.75 -3.49
CA ARG A 4 -8.77 6.70 -3.31
C ARG A 4 -8.10 5.37 -2.97
N HIS A 5 -7.02 5.02 -3.68
CA HIS A 5 -6.22 3.84 -3.37
C HIS A 5 -5.65 3.91 -1.94
N SER A 6 -5.05 5.03 -1.55
CA SER A 6 -4.47 5.24 -0.23
C SER A 6 -5.49 5.10 0.89
N ILE A 7 -6.70 5.65 0.76
CA ILE A 7 -7.71 5.50 1.83
C ILE A 7 -8.26 4.07 1.93
N TYR A 8 -8.37 3.34 0.81
CA TYR A 8 -8.71 1.92 0.86
C TYR A 8 -7.62 1.10 1.54
N CYS A 9 -6.35 1.36 1.21
CA CYS A 9 -5.21 0.73 1.87
C CYS A 9 -5.18 1.05 3.37
N ALA A 10 -5.39 2.32 3.74
CA ALA A 10 -5.51 2.75 5.14
C ALA A 10 -6.60 1.97 5.88
N LYS A 11 -7.77 1.81 5.25
CA LYS A 11 -8.88 1.09 5.86
C LYS A 11 -8.60 -0.40 6.01
N LEU A 12 -8.00 -1.03 5.01
CA LEU A 12 -7.64 -2.44 5.08
C LEU A 12 -6.53 -2.68 6.11
N CYS A 13 -5.51 -1.82 6.16
CA CYS A 13 -4.48 -1.86 7.20
C CYS A 13 -5.09 -1.72 8.60
N GLN A 14 -6.03 -0.79 8.78
CA GLN A 14 -6.74 -0.63 10.05
C GLN A 14 -7.45 -1.92 10.47
N VAL A 15 -8.16 -2.57 9.55
CA VAL A 15 -8.85 -3.84 9.83
C VAL A 15 -7.85 -4.95 10.17
N LEU A 16 -6.70 -5.02 9.50
CA LEU A 16 -5.65 -5.98 9.86
C LEU A 16 -5.05 -5.70 11.24
N GLY A 17 -4.81 -4.43 11.59
CA GLY A 17 -4.37 -4.05 12.93
C GLY A 17 -5.40 -4.40 14.01
N GLU A 18 -6.69 -4.23 13.72
CA GLU A 18 -7.80 -4.66 14.60
C GLU A 18 -7.80 -6.18 14.78
N ALA A 19 -7.61 -6.96 13.71
CA ALA A 19 -7.52 -8.42 13.76
C ALA A 19 -6.31 -8.92 14.58
N LEU A 20 -5.18 -8.19 14.50
CA LEU A 20 -4.00 -8.46 15.33
C LEU A 20 -4.10 -7.91 16.76
N GLY A 21 -5.10 -7.08 17.05
CA GLY A 21 -5.30 -6.43 18.34
C GLY A 21 -4.25 -5.36 18.69
N ARG A 22 -3.49 -4.84 17.70
CA ARG A 22 -2.42 -3.85 17.91
C ARG A 22 -2.15 -3.00 16.67
N LEU A 23 -1.40 -1.91 16.83
CA LEU A 23 -0.93 -1.04 15.74
C LEU A 23 -2.04 -0.42 14.88
N VAL A 24 -3.28 -0.33 15.37
CA VAL A 24 -4.44 0.10 14.56
C VAL A 24 -4.25 1.49 13.96
N GLY A 25 -3.73 2.43 14.75
CA GLY A 25 -3.50 3.82 14.31
C GLY A 25 -2.31 3.93 13.35
N GLU A 26 -1.22 3.24 13.64
CA GLU A 26 -0.03 3.18 12.82
C GLU A 26 -0.32 2.49 11.48
N ALA A 27 -1.11 1.41 11.49
CA ALA A 27 -1.56 0.67 10.32
C ALA A 27 -2.42 1.56 9.41
N PHE A 28 -3.40 2.28 9.98
CA PHE A 28 -4.17 3.25 9.20
C PHE A 28 -3.25 4.32 8.58
N THR A 29 -2.33 4.87 9.38
CA THR A 29 -1.42 5.95 8.96
C THR A 29 -0.49 5.49 7.83
N VAL A 30 0.15 4.33 7.96
CA VAL A 30 1.03 3.80 6.92
C VAL A 30 0.23 3.49 5.64
N GLY A 31 -0.97 2.90 5.76
CA GLY A 31 -1.80 2.61 4.59
C GLY A 31 -2.21 3.88 3.84
N LEU A 32 -2.46 4.98 4.57
CA LEU A 32 -2.76 6.28 3.97
C LEU A 32 -1.55 6.93 3.29
N LEU A 33 -0.34 6.75 3.83
CA LEU A 33 0.84 7.52 3.43
C LEU A 33 1.90 6.75 2.65
N HIS A 34 1.79 5.41 2.50
CA HIS A 34 2.81 4.57 1.85
C HIS A 34 3.21 5.08 0.46
N ASP A 35 2.24 5.60 -0.26
CA ASP A 35 2.36 6.03 -1.66
C ASP A 35 2.53 7.55 -1.82
N VAL A 36 2.67 8.30 -0.71
CA VAL A 36 2.71 9.77 -0.76
C VAL A 36 3.90 10.31 -1.55
N GLY A 37 4.99 9.54 -1.63
CA GLY A 37 6.14 9.88 -2.46
C GLY A 37 5.79 10.00 -3.94
N LYS A 38 4.74 9.33 -4.44
CA LYS A 38 4.28 9.47 -5.84
C LYS A 38 3.78 10.89 -6.12
N ILE A 39 3.13 11.53 -5.14
CA ILE A 39 2.67 12.93 -5.25
C ILE A 39 3.88 13.85 -5.37
N LEU A 40 4.87 13.66 -4.50
CA LEU A 40 6.07 14.48 -4.46
C LEU A 40 6.90 14.31 -5.74
N LEU A 41 7.13 13.08 -6.19
CA LEU A 41 7.82 12.82 -7.47
C LEU A 41 7.12 13.47 -8.66
N CYS A 42 5.78 13.35 -8.73
CA CYS A 42 4.98 13.97 -9.76
C CYS A 42 5.06 15.50 -9.72
N HIS A 43 5.03 16.09 -8.51
CA HIS A 43 5.14 17.53 -8.32
C HIS A 43 6.51 18.08 -8.74
N TYR A 44 7.59 17.42 -8.32
CA TYR A 44 8.96 17.88 -8.58
C TYR A 44 9.42 17.64 -10.01
N ASN A 45 9.07 16.50 -10.62
CA ASN A 45 9.46 16.20 -12.00
C ASN A 45 8.39 15.36 -12.71
N HIS A 46 7.28 16.01 -13.04
CA HIS A 46 6.14 15.40 -13.72
C HIS A 46 6.53 14.61 -14.97
N LYS A 47 7.44 15.15 -15.82
CA LYS A 47 7.85 14.50 -17.07
C LYS A 47 8.58 13.18 -16.83
N ALA A 48 9.54 13.17 -15.90
CA ALA A 48 10.28 11.96 -15.56
C ALA A 48 9.38 10.92 -14.87
N PHE A 49 8.51 11.34 -13.95
CA PHE A 49 7.55 10.45 -13.32
C PHE A 49 6.58 9.83 -14.33
N ALA A 50 6.04 10.64 -15.27
CA ALA A 50 5.20 10.13 -16.35
C ALA A 50 5.93 9.14 -17.26
N LEU A 51 7.22 9.37 -17.53
CA LEU A 51 8.06 8.43 -18.30
C LEU A 51 8.27 7.11 -17.55
N ALA A 52 8.50 7.13 -16.23
CA ALA A 52 8.59 5.93 -15.41
C ALA A 52 7.28 5.11 -15.48
N LEU A 53 6.13 5.77 -15.30
CA LEU A 53 4.82 5.11 -15.43
C LEU A 53 4.59 4.52 -16.83
N HIS A 54 5.00 5.24 -17.88
CA HIS A 54 4.91 4.77 -19.26
C HIS A 54 5.77 3.51 -19.47
N ASN A 55 7.04 3.54 -19.05
CA ASN A 55 7.97 2.42 -19.18
C ASN A 55 7.47 1.19 -18.42
N TYR A 56 7.01 1.37 -17.19
CA TYR A 56 6.39 0.30 -16.42
C TYR A 56 5.20 -0.35 -17.16
N THR A 57 4.32 0.47 -17.72
CA THR A 57 3.16 -0.02 -18.49
C THR A 57 3.60 -0.75 -19.77
N TYR A 58 4.61 -0.22 -20.47
CA TYR A 58 5.15 -0.79 -21.70
C TYR A 58 5.81 -2.16 -21.46
N GLU A 59 6.48 -2.32 -20.32
CA GLU A 59 7.15 -3.57 -19.94
C GLU A 59 6.18 -4.69 -19.50
N LYS A 60 4.86 -4.42 -19.45
CA LYS A 60 3.80 -5.42 -19.19
C LYS A 60 4.06 -6.30 -17.95
N GLY A 61 4.53 -5.69 -16.87
CA GLY A 61 4.76 -6.38 -15.59
C GLY A 61 6.08 -7.16 -15.48
N LYS A 62 7.03 -6.96 -16.41
CA LYS A 62 8.39 -7.51 -16.28
C LYS A 62 9.23 -6.85 -15.19
N ILE A 63 8.86 -5.65 -14.79
CA ILE A 63 9.49 -4.88 -13.71
C ILE A 63 8.40 -4.34 -12.78
N ALA A 64 8.74 -4.13 -11.52
CA ALA A 64 7.89 -3.40 -10.61
C ALA A 64 7.90 -1.90 -10.94
N HIS A 65 6.85 -1.19 -10.51
CA HIS A 65 6.71 0.24 -10.82
C HIS A 65 7.80 1.08 -10.15
N TRP A 66 8.17 0.77 -8.89
CA TRP A 66 9.26 1.44 -8.18
C TRP A 66 10.63 1.21 -8.83
N GLU A 67 10.89 0.05 -9.44
CA GLU A 67 12.12 -0.18 -10.21
C GLU A 67 12.18 0.72 -11.46
N SER A 68 11.04 0.99 -12.07
CA SER A 68 10.96 1.93 -13.20
C SER A 68 11.24 3.37 -12.75
N GLU A 69 10.74 3.76 -11.58
CA GLU A 69 11.05 5.05 -10.96
C GLU A 69 12.55 5.16 -10.67
N ASP A 70 13.17 4.15 -10.06
CA ASP A 70 14.62 4.16 -9.80
C ASP A 70 15.44 4.32 -11.09
N ARG A 71 15.06 3.64 -12.19
CA ARG A 71 15.77 3.75 -13.47
C ARG A 71 15.67 5.13 -14.11
N VAL A 72 14.55 5.84 -13.94
CA VAL A 72 14.27 7.10 -14.64
C VAL A 72 14.60 8.32 -13.78
N LEU A 73 14.29 8.25 -12.48
CA LEU A 73 14.42 9.35 -11.52
C LEU A 73 15.67 9.21 -10.62
N GLY A 74 16.26 8.01 -10.53
CA GLY A 74 17.34 7.71 -9.58
C GLY A 74 16.86 7.53 -8.13
N ILE A 75 15.56 7.60 -7.90
CA ILE A 75 14.90 7.42 -6.60
C ILE A 75 13.43 7.01 -6.83
N ASN A 76 12.90 6.16 -5.96
CA ASN A 76 11.51 5.71 -5.99
C ASN A 76 10.63 6.37 -4.91
N HIS A 77 9.32 6.20 -5.06
CA HIS A 77 8.34 6.83 -4.18
C HIS A 77 8.41 6.34 -2.73
N ALA A 78 8.83 5.10 -2.47
CA ALA A 78 8.91 4.57 -1.11
C ALA A 78 9.98 5.34 -0.31
N LEU A 79 11.15 5.58 -0.92
CA LEU A 79 12.21 6.35 -0.29
C LEU A 79 11.86 7.85 -0.16
N VAL A 80 11.19 8.43 -1.16
CA VAL A 80 10.69 9.81 -1.05
C VAL A 80 9.63 9.93 0.05
N GLY A 81 8.75 8.93 0.19
CA GLY A 81 7.75 8.85 1.25
C GLY A 81 8.38 8.78 2.64
N PHE A 82 9.48 8.03 2.79
CA PHE A 82 10.26 8.00 4.03
C PHE A 82 10.79 9.38 4.42
N PHE A 83 11.43 10.10 3.50
CA PHE A 83 11.96 11.45 3.78
C PHE A 83 10.85 12.46 4.07
N ALA A 84 9.69 12.33 3.41
CA ALA A 84 8.52 13.12 3.76
C ALA A 84 8.06 12.83 5.19
N GLY A 85 7.99 11.55 5.57
CA GLY A 85 7.65 11.11 6.92
C GLY A 85 8.63 11.62 7.99
N GLU A 86 9.94 11.63 7.70
CA GLU A 86 10.94 12.25 8.58
C GLU A 86 10.67 13.74 8.79
N ASN A 87 10.43 14.48 7.70
CA ASN A 87 10.15 15.91 7.77
C ASN A 87 8.84 16.21 8.53
N TRP A 88 7.85 15.34 8.43
CA TRP A 88 6.60 15.43 9.19
C TRP A 88 6.69 14.90 10.63
N LYS A 89 7.86 14.42 11.04
CA LYS A 89 8.12 13.85 12.37
C LYS A 89 7.22 12.65 12.69
N LEU A 90 6.93 11.82 11.69
CA LEU A 90 6.19 10.59 11.89
C LEU A 90 7.00 9.59 12.75
N PRO A 91 6.32 8.71 13.51
CA PRO A 91 6.99 7.68 14.29
C PRO A 91 7.93 6.81 13.44
N PRO A 92 9.10 6.37 13.97
CA PRO A 92 10.06 5.57 13.22
C PRO A 92 9.47 4.34 12.53
N LEU A 93 8.62 3.58 13.22
CA LEU A 93 7.99 2.40 12.64
C LEU A 93 7.13 2.74 11.40
N VAL A 94 6.47 3.89 11.37
CA VAL A 94 5.59 4.29 10.25
C VAL A 94 6.45 4.63 9.04
N ARG A 95 7.47 5.48 9.20
CA ARG A 95 8.36 5.85 8.10
C ARG A 95 9.14 4.65 7.56
N GLU A 96 9.59 3.75 8.42
CA GLU A 96 10.28 2.51 8.01
C GLU A 96 9.34 1.56 7.26
N ALA A 97 8.08 1.44 7.68
CA ALA A 97 7.09 0.69 6.92
C ALA A 97 6.78 1.34 5.56
N ILE A 98 6.76 2.68 5.47
CA ILE A 98 6.65 3.40 4.19
C ILE A 98 7.85 3.08 3.28
N SER A 99 9.10 3.09 3.76
CA SER A 99 10.25 2.78 2.88
C SER A 99 10.26 1.32 2.41
N ASN A 100 9.76 0.41 3.23
CA ASN A 100 9.92 -1.03 3.02
C ASN A 100 8.67 -1.74 2.47
N HIS A 101 7.58 -1.02 2.14
CA HIS A 101 6.32 -1.66 1.74
C HIS A 101 6.40 -2.52 0.47
N HIS A 102 7.42 -2.34 -0.38
CA HIS A 102 7.69 -3.23 -1.53
C HIS A 102 8.56 -4.45 -1.20
N SER A 103 9.06 -4.55 0.03
CA SER A 103 9.99 -5.59 0.50
C SER A 103 9.58 -6.14 1.87
N PRO A 104 8.45 -6.87 1.97
CA PRO A 104 7.84 -7.28 3.24
C PRO A 104 8.60 -8.36 4.03
N LEU A 105 9.70 -8.91 3.49
CA LEU A 105 10.45 -10.05 4.05
C LEU A 105 11.85 -9.68 4.57
N LEU A 106 12.11 -8.41 4.88
CA LEU A 106 13.45 -7.93 5.30
C LEU A 106 13.85 -8.24 6.77
N GLY A 107 13.07 -9.02 7.52
CA GLY A 107 13.33 -9.30 8.95
C GLY A 107 13.38 -10.79 9.28
N GLU A 108 14.32 -11.18 10.15
CA GLU A 108 14.54 -12.57 10.61
C GLU A 108 13.50 -13.05 11.63
N SER A 109 12.59 -12.19 12.13
CA SER A 109 11.58 -12.60 13.12
C SER A 109 10.24 -11.87 12.96
N PRO A 110 9.15 -12.58 12.60
CA PRO A 110 7.79 -12.03 12.39
C PRO A 110 7.10 -11.41 13.63
N ARG A 111 7.86 -11.03 14.67
CA ARG A 111 7.32 -10.64 15.98
C ARG A 111 7.52 -9.18 16.36
N ASP A 112 8.30 -8.40 15.60
CA ASP A 112 8.40 -6.97 15.89
C ASP A 112 7.28 -6.16 15.19
N ASP A 113 6.93 -5.03 15.81
CA ASP A 113 5.85 -4.15 15.34
C ASP A 113 6.16 -3.53 13.97
N GLY A 114 7.43 -3.29 13.64
CA GLY A 114 7.85 -2.68 12.38
C GLY A 114 7.66 -3.63 11.19
N GLN A 115 8.07 -4.88 11.31
CA GLN A 115 7.86 -5.91 10.30
C GLN A 115 6.36 -6.18 10.11
N SER A 116 5.61 -6.26 11.21
CA SER A 116 4.16 -6.43 11.17
C SER A 116 3.49 -5.30 10.40
N LEU A 117 3.90 -4.05 10.67
CA LEU A 117 3.36 -2.87 10.00
C LEU A 117 3.69 -2.86 8.51
N THR A 118 4.93 -3.22 8.15
CA THR A 118 5.38 -3.34 6.75
C THR A 118 4.59 -4.42 6.00
N GLN A 119 4.33 -5.56 6.63
CA GLN A 119 3.56 -6.66 6.05
C GLN A 119 2.08 -6.28 5.88
N MET A 120 1.47 -5.61 6.86
CA MET A 120 0.09 -5.13 6.75
C MET A 120 -0.09 -4.17 5.58
N VAL A 121 0.83 -3.21 5.40
CA VAL A 121 0.75 -2.26 4.28
C VAL A 121 1.02 -2.91 2.93
N HIS A 122 2.01 -3.81 2.85
CA HIS A 122 2.28 -4.56 1.63
C HIS A 122 1.07 -5.40 1.20
N LEU A 123 0.49 -6.15 2.13
CA LEU A 123 -0.66 -7.00 1.88
C LEU A 123 -1.89 -6.16 1.50
N SER A 124 -2.09 -5.03 2.15
CA SER A 124 -3.20 -4.12 1.84
C SER A 124 -3.07 -3.48 0.46
N ASP A 125 -1.87 -3.01 0.09
CA ASP A 125 -1.59 -2.47 -1.25
C ASP A 125 -1.84 -3.54 -2.33
N LEU A 126 -1.29 -4.75 -2.15
CA LEU A 126 -1.50 -5.87 -3.07
C LEU A 126 -2.99 -6.20 -3.23
N LEU A 127 -3.73 -6.35 -2.11
CA LEU A 127 -5.15 -6.68 -2.14
C LEU A 127 -5.99 -5.57 -2.75
N CYS A 128 -5.70 -4.30 -2.45
CA CYS A 128 -6.37 -3.16 -3.07
C CYS A 128 -6.14 -3.13 -4.57
N ASN A 129 -4.92 -3.42 -5.04
CA ASN A 129 -4.64 -3.55 -6.48
C ASN A 129 -5.44 -4.70 -7.10
N ILE A 130 -5.47 -5.89 -6.48
CA ILE A 130 -6.23 -7.06 -6.98
C ILE A 130 -7.74 -6.76 -7.04
N MET A 131 -8.28 -6.04 -6.05
CA MET A 131 -9.70 -5.66 -6.00
C MET A 131 -10.06 -4.50 -6.95
N GLY A 132 -9.12 -4.00 -7.75
CA GLY A 132 -9.35 -2.92 -8.71
C GLY A 132 -9.30 -1.52 -8.11
N TYR A 133 -8.86 -1.38 -6.86
CA TYR A 133 -8.63 -0.10 -6.18
C TYR A 133 -7.21 0.44 -6.43
N SER A 134 -6.65 0.22 -7.63
CA SER A 134 -5.27 0.59 -7.94
C SER A 134 -5.08 2.10 -8.11
N SER A 135 -3.91 2.60 -7.71
CA SER A 135 -3.48 3.98 -7.96
C SER A 135 -3.08 4.22 -9.42
N VAL A 136 -2.73 3.15 -10.15
CA VAL A 136 -2.28 3.15 -11.54
C VAL A 136 -3.28 2.37 -12.42
N PRO A 137 -3.59 2.82 -13.64
CA PRO A 137 -4.50 2.12 -14.54
C PRO A 137 -3.80 0.90 -15.15
N ILE A 138 -3.77 -0.21 -14.42
CA ILE A 138 -3.24 -1.48 -14.88
C ILE A 138 -4.35 -2.50 -14.69
N PHE A 139 -4.67 -3.23 -15.76
CA PHE A 139 -5.69 -4.29 -15.87
C PHE A 139 -6.79 -4.30 -14.78
N GLN A 140 -7.98 -3.83 -15.13
CA GLN A 140 -9.19 -4.18 -14.38
C GLN A 140 -9.47 -5.67 -14.59
N ASP A 141 -9.33 -6.47 -13.53
CA ASP A 141 -9.63 -7.89 -13.58
C ASP A 141 -11.12 -8.13 -13.29
N PRO A 142 -11.89 -8.70 -14.24
CA PRO A 142 -13.29 -9.07 -14.01
C PRO A 142 -13.49 -10.19 -12.97
N GLU A 143 -12.45 -10.92 -12.55
CA GLU A 143 -12.49 -11.94 -11.49
C GLU A 143 -12.06 -11.44 -10.09
N ALA A 144 -12.14 -10.13 -9.83
CA ALA A 144 -11.83 -9.51 -8.52
C ALA A 144 -12.66 -10.04 -7.31
N THR A 145 -13.51 -11.05 -7.50
CA THR A 145 -14.40 -11.64 -6.49
C THR A 145 -13.69 -12.54 -5.47
N ALA A 146 -12.45 -12.99 -5.74
CA ALA A 146 -11.69 -13.87 -4.84
C ALA A 146 -10.21 -13.47 -4.71
N PRO A 147 -9.90 -12.30 -4.12
CA PRO A 147 -8.55 -11.71 -4.15
C PRO A 147 -7.46 -12.60 -3.51
N LEU A 148 -7.80 -13.37 -2.47
CA LEU A 148 -6.86 -14.27 -1.78
C LEU A 148 -6.39 -15.46 -2.64
N ARG A 149 -7.02 -15.75 -3.79
CA ARG A 149 -6.51 -16.77 -4.73
C ARG A 149 -5.20 -16.34 -5.40
N ARG A 150 -4.88 -15.04 -5.37
CA ARG A 150 -3.69 -14.45 -6.01
C ARG A 150 -2.63 -14.01 -5.01
N VAL A 151 -2.85 -14.30 -3.72
CA VAL A 151 -1.94 -13.96 -2.63
C VAL A 151 -1.36 -15.27 -2.09
N ASP A 152 -0.04 -15.36 -2.03
CA ASP A 152 0.65 -16.48 -1.40
C ASP A 152 0.36 -16.48 0.10
N GLU A 153 -0.05 -17.62 0.66
CA GLU A 153 -0.42 -17.73 2.07
C GLU A 153 0.72 -17.34 3.01
N ARG A 154 1.96 -17.49 2.55
CA ARG A 154 3.14 -17.07 3.30
C ARG A 154 3.08 -15.60 3.70
N LEU A 155 2.53 -14.73 2.84
CA LEU A 155 2.48 -13.28 3.07
C LEU A 155 1.67 -12.87 4.30
N TYR A 156 0.60 -13.60 4.63
CA TYR A 156 -0.21 -13.33 5.82
C TYR A 156 0.07 -14.30 6.98
N SER A 157 0.66 -15.47 6.70
CA SER A 157 1.10 -16.40 7.77
C SER A 157 2.17 -15.78 8.69
N PHE A 158 3.00 -14.86 8.17
CA PHE A 158 3.97 -14.12 9.00
C PHE A 158 3.29 -13.19 10.01
N LEU A 159 2.07 -12.71 9.71
CA LEU A 159 1.25 -11.97 10.67
C LEU A 159 0.54 -12.91 11.67
N SER A 160 0.80 -14.21 11.61
CA SER A 160 0.07 -15.25 12.34
C SER A 160 -1.43 -15.26 12.03
N LEU A 161 -1.82 -14.79 10.83
CA LEU A 161 -3.18 -14.83 10.33
C LEU A 161 -3.39 -16.09 9.49
N SER A 162 -4.56 -16.71 9.64
CA SER A 162 -5.03 -17.80 8.78
C SER A 162 -5.73 -17.25 7.53
N ARG A 163 -6.09 -18.15 6.61
CA ARG A 163 -6.93 -17.78 5.46
C ARG A 163 -8.29 -17.28 5.93
N GLU A 164 -8.87 -17.94 6.93
CA GLU A 164 -10.15 -17.59 7.53
C GLU A 164 -10.10 -16.19 8.17
N ASP A 165 -9.00 -15.85 8.87
CA ASP A 165 -8.81 -14.50 9.43
C ASP A 165 -8.77 -13.44 8.32
N MET A 166 -8.08 -13.74 7.21
CA MET A 166 -8.00 -12.84 6.05
C MET A 166 -9.34 -12.67 5.33
N GLU A 167 -10.14 -13.74 5.21
CA GLU A 167 -11.49 -13.69 4.67
C GLU A 167 -12.39 -12.81 5.55
N ALA A 168 -12.35 -13.02 6.87
CA ALA A 168 -13.09 -12.19 7.83
C ALA A 168 -12.66 -10.71 7.79
N ALA A 169 -11.35 -10.44 7.63
CA ALA A 169 -10.81 -9.10 7.46
C ALA A 169 -11.32 -8.44 6.17
N LEU A 170 -11.34 -9.16 5.05
CA LEU A 170 -11.87 -8.64 3.78
C LEU A 170 -13.37 -8.36 3.87
N ASP A 171 -14.15 -9.24 4.50
CA ASP A 171 -15.58 -9.01 4.73
C ASP A 171 -15.84 -7.79 5.63
N ASN A 172 -15.01 -7.59 6.66
CA ASN A 172 -15.05 -6.40 7.51
C ASN A 172 -14.73 -5.13 6.71
N PHE A 173 -13.67 -5.17 5.90
CA PHE A 173 -13.32 -4.08 4.99
C PHE A 173 -14.46 -3.74 4.02
N GLN A 174 -15.10 -4.73 3.39
CA GLN A 174 -16.22 -4.48 2.47
C GLN A 174 -17.42 -3.85 3.18
N ARG A 175 -17.77 -4.31 4.39
CA ARG A 175 -18.87 -3.71 5.18
C ARG A 175 -18.59 -2.27 5.58
N ARG A 176 -17.33 -1.92 5.84
CA ARG A 176 -16.91 -0.57 6.27
C ARG A 176 -16.39 0.28 5.11
N LYS A 177 -16.48 -0.21 3.87
CA LYS A 177 -15.99 0.49 2.68
C LYS A 177 -16.57 1.90 2.56
N GLY A 178 -17.86 2.07 2.85
CA GLY A 178 -18.54 3.37 2.81
C GLY A 178 -17.92 4.43 3.74
N GLU A 179 -17.29 4.02 4.84
CA GLU A 179 -16.54 4.94 5.73
C GLU A 179 -15.32 5.53 5.02
N ALA A 180 -14.62 4.74 4.20
CA ALA A 180 -13.49 5.21 3.40
C ALA A 180 -13.96 6.10 2.24
N GLU A 181 -15.08 5.74 1.60
CA GLU A 181 -15.63 6.49 0.47
C GLU A 181 -16.18 7.88 0.89
N ALA A 182 -16.57 8.04 2.16
CA ALA A 182 -17.00 9.33 2.71
C ALA A 182 -15.91 10.41 2.64
N PHE A 183 -14.63 10.03 2.55
CA PHE A 183 -13.52 10.98 2.38
C PHE A 183 -13.35 11.46 0.93
N PHE A 184 -13.96 10.79 -0.06
CA PHE A 184 -13.72 11.09 -1.47
C PHE A 184 -14.07 12.53 -1.87
N PRO A 185 -15.20 13.13 -1.44
CA PRO A 185 -15.51 14.52 -1.78
C PRO A 185 -14.44 15.51 -1.28
N LEU A 186 -13.80 15.22 -0.15
CA LEU A 186 -12.74 16.05 0.42
C LEU A 186 -11.43 15.98 -0.39
N MET A 187 -11.22 14.88 -1.11
CA MET A 187 -9.99 14.62 -1.87
C MET A 187 -10.08 15.06 -3.34
N GLU A 188 -11.25 15.50 -3.80
CA GLU A 188 -11.49 16.02 -5.15
C GLU A 188 -11.72 17.54 -5.18
N GLY A 189 -11.77 18.18 -4.00
CA GLY A 189 -12.02 19.61 -3.84
C GLY A 189 -10.79 20.50 -3.67
N GLY A 190 -9.58 20.02 -4.04
CA GLY A 190 -8.31 20.73 -3.90
C GLY A 190 -7.66 21.06 -5.23
#